data_AF-B2W5A1-F1
#
_entry.id   AF-B2W5A1-F1
#
_cell.length_a   1.000
_cell.length_b   1.000
_cell.length_c   1.000
_cell.angle_alpha   90.00
_cell.angle_beta   90.00
_cell.angle_gamma   90.00
#
_symmetry.space_group_name_H-M   'P 1'
#
loop_
_entity.id
_entity.type
_entity.pdbx_description
1 polymer ?
#
loop_
_entity_poly.entity_id
_entity_poly.type
_entity_poly.pdbx_seq_one_letter_code
_entity_poly.pdbx_strand_id
1 'polypeptide(L)'
;MPDSQSPTNPADRPRLTEAQKKENHIRSEQKRREAIREGFDRLASIVPGLEGQGRSEAVVLGGAIRLMREKIVERQQIIADAQAKGVDTTGWELDKETMEACARQMERTLAEDRQEEKDAEIKRE
;
A
#
# COMPACT_ATOMS: atom_id res chain seq x y z
N MET A 1 17.98 -37.81 24.24
CA MET A 1 17.32 -36.57 23.80
C MET A 1 16.79 -35.89 25.06
N PRO A 2 17.32 -34.73 25.51
CA PRO A 2 16.74 -34.07 26.68
C PRO A 2 15.53 -33.23 26.25
N ASP A 3 14.42 -33.41 26.97
CA ASP A 3 13.14 -32.75 26.76
C ASP A 3 13.21 -31.24 27.00
N SER A 4 12.69 -30.48 26.04
CA SER A 4 12.58 -29.03 26.10
C SER A 4 11.37 -28.65 26.97
N GLN A 5 11.55 -28.65 28.29
CA GLN A 5 10.55 -28.13 29.23
C GLN A 5 10.44 -26.61 29.08
N SER A 6 9.34 -26.14 28.51
CA SER A 6 8.96 -24.73 28.53
C SER A 6 8.32 -24.40 29.88
N PRO A 7 8.81 -23.39 30.63
CA PRO A 7 8.29 -23.10 31.96
C PRO A 7 6.87 -22.52 31.89
N THR A 8 5.96 -23.17 32.61
CA THR A 8 4.51 -22.89 32.67
C THR A 8 4.13 -21.81 33.69
N ASN A 9 5.09 -21.28 34.47
CA ASN A 9 4.82 -20.30 35.51
C ASN A 9 5.48 -18.94 35.19
N PRO A 10 4.74 -17.81 35.12
CA PRO A 10 5.32 -16.50 34.80
C PRO A 10 6.32 -15.98 35.86
N ALA A 11 6.29 -16.54 37.08
CA ALA A 11 7.26 -16.26 38.14
C ALA A 11 8.64 -16.90 37.91
N ASP A 12 8.71 -17.95 37.08
CA ASP A 12 9.97 -18.66 36.75
C ASP A 12 10.69 -18.06 35.54
N ARG A 13 10.18 -16.96 34.95
CA ARG A 13 10.92 -16.22 33.93
C ARG A 13 11.88 -15.25 34.61
N PRO A 14 13.21 -15.48 34.58
CA PRO A 14 14.16 -14.53 35.13
C PRO A 14 13.98 -13.16 34.45
N ARG A 15 13.99 -12.10 35.26
CA ARG A 15 13.91 -10.72 34.74
C ARG A 15 15.11 -10.51 33.80
N LEU A 16 14.83 -10.13 32.56
CA LEU A 16 15.85 -9.88 31.54
C LEU A 16 16.87 -8.85 32.06
N THR A 17 18.16 -9.15 31.89
CA THR A 17 19.22 -8.19 32.18
C THR A 17 19.14 -6.99 31.22
N GLU A 18 19.72 -5.85 31.57
CA GLU A 18 19.73 -4.67 30.68
C GLU A 18 20.40 -4.98 29.33
N ALA A 19 21.45 -5.82 29.33
CA ALA A 19 22.08 -6.31 28.11
C ALA A 19 21.12 -7.16 27.26
N GLN A 20 20.38 -8.08 27.89
CA GLN A 20 19.37 -8.92 27.20
C GLN A 20 18.19 -8.10 26.69
N LYS A 21 17.74 -7.07 27.41
CA LYS A 21 16.69 -6.16 26.94
C LYS A 21 17.14 -5.40 25.70
N LYS A 22 18.37 -4.87 25.71
CA LYS A 22 18.96 -4.16 24.57
C LYS A 22 19.06 -5.06 23.34
N GLU A 23 19.53 -6.29 23.51
CA GLU A 23 19.61 -7.27 22.41
C GLU A 23 18.22 -7.62 21.85
N ASN A 24 17.25 -7.91 22.73
CA ASN A 24 15.88 -8.21 22.30
C ASN A 24 15.23 -7.02 21.58
N HIS A 25 15.47 -5.80 22.03
CA HIS A 25 14.98 -4.60 21.36
C HIS A 25 15.53 -4.48 19.93
N ILE A 26 16.84 -4.65 19.75
CA ILE A 26 17.49 -4.62 18.42
C ILE A 26 16.91 -5.71 17.52
N ARG A 27 16.79 -6.94 18.02
CA ARG A 27 16.25 -8.07 17.26
C ARG A 27 14.79 -7.87 16.86
N SER A 28 13.96 -7.37 17.78
CA SER A 28 12.56 -7.07 17.52
C SER A 28 12.40 -5.99 16.45
N GLU A 29 13.18 -4.92 16.54
CA GLU A 29 13.14 -3.84 15.55
C GLU A 29 13.68 -4.27 14.18
N GLN A 30 14.73 -5.10 14.14
CA GLN A 30 15.22 -5.69 12.89
C GLN A 30 14.12 -6.52 12.22
N LYS A 31 13.48 -7.43 12.97
CA LYS A 31 12.36 -8.25 12.46
C LYS A 31 11.20 -7.37 11.98
N ARG A 32 10.86 -6.31 12.72
CA ARG A 32 9.83 -5.35 12.31
C ARG A 32 10.18 -4.68 10.98
N ARG A 33 11.43 -4.24 10.80
CA ARG A 33 11.90 -3.61 9.56
C ARG A 33 11.93 -4.58 8.39
N GLU A 34 12.34 -5.83 8.61
CA GLU A 34 12.30 -6.88 7.59
C GLU A 34 10.86 -7.12 7.11
N ALA A 35 9.90 -7.26 8.04
CA ALA A 35 8.49 -7.43 7.69
C ALA A 35 7.91 -6.24 6.91
N ILE A 36 8.32 -5.00 7.24
CA ILE A 36 7.92 -3.80 6.48
C ILE A 36 8.47 -3.87 5.05
N ARG A 37 9.76 -4.20 4.87
CA ARG A 37 10.38 -4.31 3.55
C ARG A 37 9.72 -5.37 2.69
N GLU A 38 9.45 -6.54 3.24
CA GLU A 38 8.70 -7.58 2.54
C GLU A 38 7.30 -7.11 2.14
N GLY A 39 6.66 -6.27 2.97
CA GLY A 39 5.40 -5.60 2.63
C GLY A 39 5.51 -4.69 1.40
N PHE A 40 6.57 -3.88 1.33
CA PHE A 40 6.84 -3.03 0.17
C PHE A 40 7.19 -3.82 -1.09
N ASP A 41 8.00 -4.88 -0.97
CA ASP A 41 8.33 -5.76 -2.09
C ASP A 41 7.05 -6.43 -2.65
N ARG A 42 6.15 -6.90 -1.78
CA ARG A 42 4.84 -7.43 -2.21
C ARG A 42 3.98 -6.36 -2.88
N LEU A 43 3.89 -5.17 -2.30
CA LEU A 43 3.11 -4.07 -2.88
C LEU A 43 3.65 -3.68 -4.28
N ALA A 44 4.98 -3.60 -4.42
CA ALA A 44 5.65 -3.32 -5.69
C ALA A 44 5.37 -4.39 -6.76
N SER A 45 5.19 -5.66 -6.37
CA SER A 45 4.82 -6.74 -7.30
C SER A 45 3.35 -6.69 -7.76
N ILE A 46 2.47 -6.03 -7.02
CA ILE A 46 1.05 -5.88 -7.36
C ILE A 46 0.85 -4.67 -8.29
N VAL A 47 1.63 -3.61 -8.10
CA VAL A 47 1.49 -2.36 -8.86
C VAL A 47 2.20 -2.48 -10.21
N PRO A 48 1.49 -2.38 -11.35
CA PRO A 48 2.11 -2.48 -12.67
C PRO A 48 3.23 -1.47 -12.86
N GLY A 49 4.38 -1.94 -13.34
CA GLY A 49 5.55 -1.12 -13.64
C GLY A 49 6.44 -0.79 -12.44
N LEU A 50 6.14 -1.29 -11.23
CA LEU A 50 6.95 -1.07 -10.02
C LEU A 50 7.74 -2.30 -9.55
N GLU A 51 7.75 -3.38 -10.33
CA GLU A 51 8.51 -4.59 -9.98
C GLU A 51 9.99 -4.26 -9.71
N GLY A 52 10.51 -4.76 -8.58
CA GLY A 52 11.88 -4.48 -8.15
C GLY A 52 12.10 -3.09 -7.52
N GLN A 53 11.08 -2.21 -7.46
CA GLN A 53 11.18 -0.89 -6.83
C GLN A 53 10.80 -0.87 -5.34
N GLY A 54 10.72 -2.02 -4.66
CA GLY A 54 10.34 -2.12 -3.25
C GLY A 54 11.23 -1.35 -2.27
N ARG A 55 12.39 -0.85 -2.72
CA ARG A 55 13.30 0.01 -1.93
C ARG A 55 12.97 1.50 -1.98
N SER A 56 12.12 1.93 -2.92
CA SER A 56 11.72 3.33 -3.08
C SER A 56 10.32 3.54 -2.47
N GLU A 57 10.24 3.67 -1.15
CA GLU A 57 8.97 3.72 -0.40
C GLU A 57 7.98 4.76 -0.97
N ALA A 58 8.45 5.98 -1.24
CA ALA A 58 7.61 7.05 -1.79
C ALA A 58 7.04 6.72 -3.18
N VAL A 59 7.84 6.09 -4.04
CA VAL A 59 7.44 5.70 -5.39
C VAL A 59 6.41 4.57 -5.33
N VAL A 60 6.64 3.57 -4.47
CA VAL A 60 5.71 2.45 -4.29
C VAL A 60 4.36 2.92 -3.74
N LEU A 61 4.35 3.77 -2.71
CA LEU A 61 3.10 4.30 -2.16
C LEU A 61 2.37 5.19 -3.17
N GLY A 62 3.11 6.07 -3.87
CA GLY A 62 2.54 6.94 -4.90
C GLY A 62 1.88 6.15 -6.03
N GLY A 63 2.58 5.15 -6.57
CA GLY A 63 2.05 4.30 -7.64
C GLY A 63 0.90 3.41 -7.18
N ALA A 64 0.93 2.88 -5.95
CA ALA A 64 -0.19 2.13 -5.39
C ALA A 64 -1.46 3.00 -5.26
N ILE A 65 -1.32 4.23 -4.79
CA ILE A 65 -2.44 5.18 -4.69
C ILE A 65 -2.98 5.51 -6.08
N ARG A 66 -2.11 5.75 -7.06
CA ARG A 66 -2.51 5.98 -8.46
C ARG A 66 -3.33 4.80 -8.99
N LEU A 67 -2.83 3.58 -8.85
CA LEU A 67 -3.52 2.36 -9.28
C LEU A 67 -4.89 2.20 -8.61
N MET A 68 -4.99 2.41 -7.29
CA MET A 68 -6.27 2.30 -6.58
C MET A 68 -7.32 3.28 -7.14
N ARG A 69 -6.92 4.51 -7.46
CA ARG A 69 -7.83 5.51 -8.06
C ARG A 69 -8.30 5.10 -9.45
N GLU A 70 -7.39 4.63 -10.29
CA GLU A 70 -7.73 4.09 -11.62
C GLU A 70 -8.75 2.95 -11.52
N LYS A 71 -8.55 2.02 -10.57
CA LYS A 71 -9.47 0.90 -10.36
C LYS A 71 -10.84 1.32 -9.82
N ILE A 72 -10.94 2.41 -9.06
CA ILE A 72 -12.24 2.95 -8.63
C ILE A 72 -13.04 3.49 -9.81
N VAL A 73 -12.39 4.21 -10.74
CA VAL A 73 -13.08 4.71 -11.94
C VAL A 73 -13.46 3.59 -12.90
N GLU A 74 -12.56 2.63 -13.14
CA GLU A 74 -12.87 1.43 -13.94
C GLU A 74 -14.07 0.68 -13.36
N ARG A 75 -14.10 0.50 -12.03
CA ARG A 75 -15.24 -0.09 -11.32
C ARG A 75 -16.54 0.68 -11.56
N GLN A 76 -16.51 2.01 -11.51
CA GLN A 76 -17.71 2.82 -11.77
C GLN A 76 -18.25 2.62 -13.19
N GLN A 77 -17.37 2.57 -14.18
CA GLN A 77 -17.77 2.32 -15.57
C GLN A 77 -18.43 0.94 -15.72
N ILE A 78 -17.83 -0.09 -15.12
CA ILE A 78 -18.40 -1.46 -15.12
C ILE A 78 -19.78 -1.50 -14.45
N ILE A 79 -19.96 -0.80 -13.33
CA ILE A 79 -21.25 -0.71 -12.63
C ILE A 79 -22.29 -0.01 -13.50
N ALA A 80 -21.93 1.11 -14.15
CA ALA A 80 -22.84 1.81 -15.06
C ALA A 80 -23.26 0.93 -16.25
N ASP A 81 -22.32 0.19 -16.84
CA ASP A 81 -22.60 -0.75 -17.93
C ASP A 81 -23.49 -1.92 -17.49
N ALA A 82 -23.30 -2.41 -16.27
CA ALA A 82 -24.12 -3.47 -15.69
C ALA A 82 -25.56 -2.97 -15.46
N GLN A 83 -25.73 -1.77 -14.90
CA GLN A 83 -27.03 -1.12 -14.72
C GLN A 83 -27.74 -0.90 -16.06
N ALA A 84 -27.03 -0.45 -17.09
CA ALA A 84 -27.59 -0.28 -18.45
C ALA A 84 -28.10 -1.60 -19.05
N LYS A 85 -27.51 -2.73 -18.64
CA LYS A 85 -27.95 -4.09 -19.02
C LYS A 85 -29.05 -4.65 -18.11
N GLY A 86 -29.53 -3.87 -17.14
CA GLY A 86 -30.57 -4.27 -16.19
C GLY A 86 -30.07 -5.20 -15.08
N VAL A 87 -28.76 -5.24 -14.82
CA VAL A 87 -28.19 -5.99 -13.70
C VAL A 87 -28.33 -5.16 -12.43
N ASP A 88 -28.80 -5.79 -11.36
CA ASP A 88 -28.82 -5.19 -10.03
C ASP A 88 -27.40 -5.09 -9.46
N THR A 89 -26.95 -3.86 -9.20
CA THR A 89 -25.62 -3.54 -8.66
C THR A 89 -25.65 -3.18 -7.17
N THR A 90 -26.80 -3.34 -6.51
CA THR A 90 -26.97 -3.00 -5.11
C THR A 90 -25.94 -3.77 -4.26
N GLY A 91 -25.09 -3.04 -3.54
CA GLY A 91 -24.01 -3.58 -2.71
C GLY A 91 -22.61 -3.53 -3.36
N TRP A 92 -22.53 -3.24 -4.66
CA TRP A 92 -21.26 -3.04 -5.36
C TRP A 92 -21.03 -1.57 -5.74
N GLU A 93 -21.87 -0.68 -5.24
CA GLU A 93 -21.70 0.77 -5.41
C GLU A 93 -20.78 1.30 -4.32
N LEU A 94 -20.03 2.35 -4.64
CA LEU A 94 -19.30 3.13 -3.63
C LEU A 94 -20.16 4.34 -3.25
N ASP A 95 -19.94 4.85 -2.04
CA ASP A 95 -20.60 6.09 -1.63
C ASP A 95 -20.20 7.26 -2.56
N LYS A 96 -21.09 8.23 -2.67
CA LYS A 96 -20.93 9.38 -3.56
C LYS A 96 -19.68 10.21 -3.21
N GLU A 97 -19.36 10.31 -1.91
CA GLU A 97 -18.22 11.10 -1.43
C GLU A 97 -16.88 10.53 -1.92
N THR A 98 -16.72 9.22 -1.84
CA THR A 98 -15.55 8.47 -2.33
C THR A 98 -15.40 8.66 -3.83
N MET A 99 -16.50 8.59 -4.57
CA MET A 99 -16.50 8.79 -6.02
C MET A 99 -16.08 10.22 -6.40
N GLU A 100 -16.65 11.23 -5.74
CA GLU A 100 -16.29 12.62 -5.97
C GLU A 100 -14.84 12.93 -5.57
N ALA A 101 -14.35 12.35 -4.47
CA ALA A 101 -12.97 12.51 -4.03
C ALA A 101 -11.98 11.91 -5.05
N CYS A 102 -12.30 10.75 -5.63
CA CYS A 102 -11.49 10.14 -6.68
C CYS A 102 -11.49 11.00 -7.95
N ALA A 103 -12.66 11.50 -8.37
CA ALA A 103 -12.79 12.35 -9.55
C ALA A 103 -11.97 13.64 -9.43
N ARG A 104 -12.13 14.40 -8.32
CA ARG A 104 -11.36 15.63 -8.06
C ARG A 104 -9.85 15.41 -8.13
N GLN A 105 -9.40 14.30 -7.57
CA GLN A 105 -7.97 14.00 -7.50
C GLN A 105 -7.41 13.51 -8.83
N MET A 106 -8.20 12.82 -9.65
CA MET A 106 -7.81 12.49 -11.03
C MET A 106 -7.71 13.74 -11.90
N GLU A 107 -8.65 14.67 -11.79
CA GLU A 107 -8.57 15.96 -12.48
C GLU A 107 -7.29 16.72 -12.12
N ARG A 108 -6.93 16.72 -10.82
CA ARG A 108 -5.67 17.31 -10.36
C ARG A 108 -4.46 16.60 -10.97
N THR A 109 -4.44 15.27 -10.95
CA THR A 109 -3.31 14.49 -11.50
C THR A 109 -3.14 14.75 -13.00
N LEU A 110 -4.25 14.74 -13.76
CA LEU A 110 -4.24 15.08 -15.19
C LEU A 110 -3.81 16.53 -15.45
N ALA A 111 -4.10 17.46 -14.55
CA ALA A 111 -3.63 18.84 -14.65
C ALA A 111 -2.12 18.95 -14.40
N GLU A 112 -1.61 18.20 -13.42
CA GLU A 112 -0.17 18.09 -13.12
C GLU A 112 0.57 17.47 -14.32
N ASP A 113 0.11 16.34 -14.86
CA ASP A 113 0.70 15.69 -16.04
C ASP A 113 0.73 16.62 -17.26
N ARG A 114 -0.39 17.31 -17.55
CA ARG A 114 -0.46 18.30 -18.66
C ARG A 114 0.47 19.49 -18.44
N GLN A 115 0.73 19.86 -17.19
CA GLN A 115 1.67 20.95 -16.88
C GLN A 115 3.10 20.47 -17.10
N GLU A 116 3.44 19.25 -16.66
CA GLU A 116 4.75 18.64 -16.90
C GLU A 116 5.06 18.49 -18.39
N GLU A 117 4.08 18.09 -19.21
CA GLU A 117 4.23 18.02 -20.67
C GLU A 117 4.55 19.38 -21.29
N LYS A 118 3.82 20.43 -20.89
CA LYS A 118 4.07 21.81 -21.34
C LYS A 118 5.45 22.31 -20.91
N ASP A 119 5.84 22.05 -19.67
CA ASP A 119 7.14 22.46 -19.14
C ASP A 119 8.29 21.72 -19.84
N ALA A 120 8.08 20.46 -20.24
CA ALA A 120 9.03 19.68 -21.00
C ALA A 120 9.16 20.17 -22.46
N GLU A 121 8.07 20.64 -23.06
CA GLU A 121 8.06 21.23 -24.41
C GLU A 121 8.84 22.56 -24.44
N ILE A 122 8.58 23.45 -23.47
CA ILE A 122 9.30 24.73 -23.33
C ILE A 122 10.82 24.53 -23.17
N LYS A 123 11.26 23.47 -22.48
CA LYS A 123 12.69 23.19 -22.29
C LYS A 123 13.39 22.62 -23.54
N ARG A 124 12.64 22.17 -24.54
CA ARG A 124 13.18 21.61 -25.79
C ARG A 124 13.36 22.67 -26.88
N GLU A 125 12.73 23.83 -26.74
CA GLU A 125 12.90 25.03 -27.59
C GLU A 125 14.09 25.89 -27.10
#